data_AF-A0A094PN92-F1
#
_entry.id   AF-A0A094PN92-F1
#
_cell.length_a   1.000
_cell.length_b   1.000
_cell.length_c   1.000
_cell.angle_alpha   90.00
_cell.angle_beta   90.00
_cell.angle_gamma   90.00
#
_symmetry.space_group_name_H-M   'P 1'
#
loop_
_entity.id
_entity.type
_entity.pdbx_description
1 polymer ?
#
loop_
_entity_poly.entity_id
_entity_poly.type
_entity_poly.pdbx_seq_one_letter_code
_entity_poly.pdbx_strand_id
1 'polypeptide(L)'
;ARRVFTKYLTIYRTLADPAYLDLSIDPDQRPMGSLFAFPDPFEANYGRGGLARTMTARGWLSTWSGLSSHAKLADTMPDVKVPTLLVHPTADTEIRIRQAQEIVANSGAADSTYLEMKGAPHYLEGHRVEALAAVAEWIGKRFPR
;
A
#
# COMPACT_ATOMS: atom_id res chain seq x y z
N ALA A 1 5.54 -14.75 -35.45
CA ALA A 1 4.80 -15.49 -34.40
C ALA A 1 5.52 -15.53 -33.04
N ARG A 2 6.79 -15.96 -32.92
CA ARG A 2 7.48 -16.06 -31.61
C ARG A 2 7.73 -14.73 -30.87
N ARG A 3 7.73 -13.59 -31.56
CA ARG A 3 7.99 -12.25 -30.97
C ARG A 3 6.88 -11.75 -30.02
N VAL A 4 5.70 -12.38 -30.04
CA VAL A 4 4.57 -12.08 -29.14
C VAL A 4 4.32 -13.17 -28.08
N PHE A 5 5.07 -14.27 -28.12
CA PHE A 5 4.90 -15.34 -27.13
C PHE A 5 5.45 -14.88 -25.78
N THR A 6 4.62 -14.97 -24.75
CA THR A 6 5.03 -14.72 -23.35
C THR A 6 4.57 -15.89 -22.49
N LYS A 7 5.51 -16.46 -21.72
CA LYS A 7 5.20 -17.47 -20.72
C LYS A 7 4.58 -16.80 -19.50
N TYR A 8 3.45 -17.34 -19.04
CA TYR A 8 2.84 -16.97 -17.78
C TYR A 8 3.36 -17.90 -16.68
N LEU A 9 3.54 -17.31 -15.50
CA LEU A 9 3.82 -17.99 -14.25
C LEU A 9 2.51 -18.17 -13.49
N THR A 10 2.41 -19.28 -12.76
CA THR A 10 1.42 -19.44 -11.69
C THR A 10 2.18 -19.38 -10.38
N ILE A 11 1.91 -18.33 -9.60
CA ILE A 11 2.59 -18.00 -8.36
C ILE A 11 1.60 -18.24 -7.23
N TYR A 12 2.03 -18.98 -6.22
CA TYR A 12 1.19 -19.36 -5.09
C TYR A 12 1.55 -18.50 -3.88
N ARG A 13 0.57 -18.33 -2.99
CA ARG A 13 0.78 -17.76 -1.66
C ARG A 13 1.33 -16.32 -1.66
N THR A 14 0.92 -15.51 -2.62
CA THR A 14 1.30 -14.09 -2.75
C THR A 14 0.72 -13.20 -1.65
N LEU A 15 -0.21 -13.72 -0.83
CA LEU A 15 -0.85 -13.07 0.31
C LEU A 15 -0.58 -13.85 1.61
N ALA A 16 0.50 -14.63 1.68
CA ALA A 16 0.83 -15.43 2.87
C ALA A 16 1.64 -14.60 3.87
N ASP A 17 1.06 -13.50 4.35
CA ASP A 17 1.62 -12.67 5.42
C ASP A 17 1.06 -13.13 6.79
N PRO A 18 1.92 -13.60 7.72
CA PRO A 18 1.50 -13.95 9.08
C PRO A 18 0.85 -12.80 9.85
N ALA A 19 1.18 -11.54 9.53
CA ALA A 19 0.63 -10.37 10.20
C ALA A 19 -0.88 -10.17 9.95
N TYR A 20 -1.45 -10.90 8.99
CA TYR A 20 -2.90 -10.96 8.77
C TYR A 20 -3.63 -11.78 9.84
N LEU A 21 -2.96 -12.74 10.51
CA LEU A 21 -3.56 -13.62 11.51
C LEU A 21 -2.99 -13.42 12.92
N ASP A 22 -1.83 -12.76 13.04
CA ASP A 22 -1.20 -12.43 14.31
C ASP A 22 -0.99 -10.92 14.43
N LEU A 23 -1.85 -10.27 15.22
CA LEU A 23 -1.82 -8.82 15.46
C LEU A 23 -0.66 -8.39 16.38
N SER A 24 0.10 -9.32 16.95
CA SER A 24 1.33 -8.98 17.68
C SER A 24 2.50 -8.65 16.75
N ILE A 25 2.42 -9.04 15.48
CA ILE A 25 3.39 -8.66 14.44
C ILE A 25 3.02 -7.28 13.91
N ASP A 26 3.96 -6.33 13.94
CA ASP A 26 3.73 -4.92 13.58
C ASP A 26 2.43 -4.34 14.22
N PRO A 27 2.31 -4.26 15.56
CA PRO A 27 1.05 -3.88 16.21
C PRO A 27 0.53 -2.50 15.79
N ASP A 28 -0.74 -2.43 15.38
CA ASP A 28 -1.46 -1.20 15.03
C ASP A 28 -2.98 -1.36 15.25
N GLN A 29 -3.80 -0.51 14.64
CA GLN A 29 -5.26 -0.50 14.83
C GLN A 29 -6.02 -1.35 13.81
N ARG A 30 -5.33 -2.10 12.94
CA ARG A 30 -5.98 -2.89 11.90
C ARG A 30 -6.82 -4.02 12.51
N PRO A 31 -7.95 -4.37 11.89
CA PRO A 31 -8.61 -5.64 12.19
C PRO A 31 -7.75 -6.81 11.71
N MET A 32 -7.93 -7.98 12.31
CA MET A 32 -7.35 -9.23 11.79
C MET A 32 -7.85 -9.47 10.36
N GLY A 33 -6.94 -9.89 9.48
CA GLY A 33 -7.20 -10.17 8.07
C GLY A 33 -6.44 -9.26 7.12
N SER A 34 -6.90 -9.26 5.87
CA SER A 34 -6.34 -8.53 4.74
C SER A 34 -7.47 -8.02 3.86
N LEU A 35 -7.25 -6.89 3.18
CA LEU A 35 -8.14 -6.41 2.12
C LEU A 35 -8.32 -7.45 1.01
N PHE A 36 -7.26 -8.20 0.72
CA PHE A 36 -7.23 -9.19 -0.36
C PHE A 36 -7.54 -10.61 0.11
N ALA A 37 -7.63 -10.84 1.42
CA ALA A 37 -7.72 -12.17 2.02
C ALA A 37 -8.91 -12.35 2.99
N PHE A 38 -10.00 -11.64 2.76
CA PHE A 38 -11.22 -11.71 3.58
C PHE A 38 -12.23 -12.74 3.04
N PRO A 39 -12.85 -13.59 3.90
CA PRO A 39 -12.63 -13.74 5.34
C PRO A 39 -11.51 -14.74 5.71
N ASP A 40 -11.03 -15.55 4.77
CA ASP A 40 -10.04 -16.61 5.01
C ASP A 40 -8.80 -16.42 4.12
N PRO A 41 -7.61 -16.16 4.70
CA PRO A 41 -6.36 -16.06 3.96
C PRO A 41 -6.00 -17.32 3.16
N PHE A 42 -6.51 -18.50 3.53
CA PHE A 42 -6.33 -19.71 2.75
C PHE A 42 -6.99 -19.59 1.38
N GLU A 43 -8.22 -19.07 1.30
CA GLU A 43 -8.93 -18.91 0.03
C GLU A 43 -8.22 -17.93 -0.90
N ALA A 44 -7.65 -16.84 -0.39
CA ALA A 44 -6.94 -15.90 -1.24
C ALA A 44 -5.58 -16.43 -1.73
N ASN A 45 -4.89 -17.22 -0.90
CA ASN A 45 -3.60 -17.80 -1.25
C ASN A 45 -3.69 -18.99 -2.22
N TYR A 46 -4.82 -19.71 -2.24
CA TYR A 46 -5.04 -20.89 -3.09
C TYR A 46 -6.17 -20.74 -4.11
N GLY A 47 -6.95 -19.67 -4.04
CA GLY A 47 -8.09 -19.40 -4.91
C GLY A 47 -7.69 -18.74 -6.23
N ARG A 48 -8.56 -18.87 -7.23
CA ARG A 48 -8.33 -18.33 -8.59
C ARG A 48 -8.12 -16.81 -8.60
N GLY A 49 -8.67 -16.10 -7.61
CA GLY A 49 -8.61 -14.65 -7.46
C GLY A 49 -7.41 -14.14 -6.67
N GLY A 50 -6.46 -15.02 -6.29
CA GLY A 50 -5.27 -14.61 -5.55
C GLY A 50 -4.51 -13.49 -6.26
N LEU A 51 -4.14 -12.48 -5.49
CA LEU A 51 -3.45 -11.29 -6.01
C LEU A 51 -2.17 -11.72 -6.73
N ALA A 52 -1.91 -11.19 -7.92
CA ALA A 52 -0.68 -11.50 -8.66
C ALA A 52 -0.45 -13.00 -9.00
N ARG A 53 -1.47 -13.86 -8.91
CA ARG A 53 -1.29 -15.32 -9.10
C ARG A 53 -0.84 -15.71 -10.50
N THR A 54 -1.44 -15.14 -11.53
CA THR A 54 -1.11 -15.47 -12.93
C THR A 54 -0.55 -14.24 -13.62
N MET A 55 0.75 -14.25 -13.94
CA MET A 55 1.41 -13.11 -14.56
C MET A 55 2.63 -13.49 -15.37
N THR A 56 3.13 -12.55 -16.17
CA THR A 56 4.41 -12.69 -16.86
C THR A 56 5.56 -12.47 -15.88
N ALA A 57 6.76 -13.02 -16.17
CA ALA A 57 7.94 -12.75 -15.34
C ALA A 57 8.28 -11.26 -15.27
N ARG A 58 8.04 -10.50 -16.36
CA ARG A 58 8.20 -9.05 -16.37
C ARG A 58 7.23 -8.37 -15.41
N GLY A 59 5.96 -8.79 -15.38
CA GLY A 59 4.96 -8.25 -14.44
C GLY A 59 5.36 -8.51 -12.99
N TRP A 60 5.95 -9.67 -12.70
CA TRP A 60 6.44 -10.01 -11.35
C TRP A 60 7.55 -9.06 -10.89
N LEU A 61 8.59 -8.92 -11.72
CA LEU A 61 9.72 -8.06 -11.43
C LEU A 61 9.35 -6.57 -11.43
N SER A 62 8.29 -6.18 -12.13
CA SER A 62 7.86 -4.78 -12.20
C SER A 62 7.11 -4.32 -10.96
N THR A 63 6.40 -5.19 -10.26
CA THR A 63 5.44 -4.75 -9.22
C THR A 63 5.42 -5.65 -8.00
N TRP A 64 5.39 -6.97 -8.17
CA TRP A 64 4.96 -7.89 -7.11
C TRP A 64 6.10 -8.65 -6.42
N SER A 65 7.31 -8.62 -6.97
CA SER A 65 8.48 -9.24 -6.35
C SER A 65 8.91 -8.47 -5.10
N GLY A 66 8.69 -9.03 -3.91
CA GLY A 66 9.16 -8.44 -2.65
C GLY A 66 10.69 -8.33 -2.52
N LEU A 67 11.45 -8.96 -3.43
CA LEU A 67 12.93 -8.94 -3.42
C LEU A 67 13.54 -8.06 -4.51
N SER A 68 12.83 -7.82 -5.60
CA SER A 68 13.43 -7.22 -6.81
C SER A 68 12.56 -6.16 -7.49
N SER A 69 11.33 -5.94 -7.00
CA SER A 69 10.48 -4.88 -7.50
C SER A 69 11.00 -3.52 -7.03
N HIS A 70 11.02 -2.54 -7.93
CA HIS A 70 11.27 -1.14 -7.60
C HIS A 70 9.97 -0.38 -7.27
N ALA A 71 8.86 -1.08 -7.04
CA ALA A 71 7.56 -0.48 -6.77
C ALA A 71 7.37 -0.05 -5.29
N LYS A 72 8.38 -0.19 -4.44
CA LYS A 72 8.32 0.30 -3.06
C LYS A 72 8.35 1.82 -3.07
N LEU A 73 7.23 2.45 -2.70
CA LEU A 73 7.06 3.90 -2.76
C LEU A 73 8.20 4.66 -2.04
N ALA A 74 8.61 4.21 -0.86
CA ALA A 74 9.68 4.84 -0.09
C ALA A 74 11.03 4.93 -0.83
N ASP A 75 11.31 4.04 -1.79
CA ASP A 75 12.55 4.07 -2.58
C ASP A 75 12.48 5.13 -3.70
N THR A 76 11.27 5.55 -4.09
CA THR A 76 11.00 6.55 -5.13
C THR A 76 10.69 7.95 -4.57
N MET A 77 10.28 8.02 -3.30
CA MET A 77 10.00 9.28 -2.60
C MET A 77 11.14 10.30 -2.63
N PRO A 78 12.43 9.93 -2.65
CA PRO A 78 13.52 10.90 -2.77
C PRO A 78 13.46 11.75 -4.05
N ASP A 79 12.82 11.28 -5.12
CA ASP A 79 12.69 12.02 -6.38
C ASP A 79 11.50 12.99 -6.39
N VAL A 80 10.58 12.86 -5.42
CA VAL A 80 9.43 13.75 -5.27
C VAL A 80 9.89 15.04 -4.58
N LYS A 81 10.11 16.12 -5.36
CA LYS A 81 10.61 17.42 -4.85
C LYS A 81 9.53 18.46 -4.59
N VAL A 82 8.28 18.18 -4.98
CA VAL A 82 7.14 19.09 -4.80
C VAL A 82 6.55 18.95 -3.39
N PRO A 83 5.85 19.98 -2.85
CA PRO A 83 5.15 19.86 -1.58
C PRO A 83 4.29 18.60 -1.54
N THR A 84 4.42 17.82 -0.47
CA THR A 84 3.83 16.48 -0.36
C THR A 84 3.04 16.31 0.93
N LEU A 85 1.83 15.76 0.82
CA LEU A 85 1.01 15.31 1.95
C LEU A 85 0.81 13.79 1.84
N LEU A 86 1.19 13.06 2.88
CA LEU A 86 0.81 11.66 3.06
C LEU A 86 -0.34 11.58 4.09
N VAL A 87 -1.51 11.16 3.64
CA VAL A 87 -2.66 10.82 4.50
C VAL A 87 -2.69 9.32 4.69
N HIS A 88 -2.57 8.85 5.94
CA HIS A 88 -2.40 7.44 6.25
C HIS A 88 -3.49 6.90 7.19
N PRO A 89 -4.36 5.98 6.73
CA PRO A 89 -5.28 5.24 7.58
C PRO A 89 -4.55 4.29 8.53
N THR A 90 -4.71 4.45 9.84
CA THR A 90 -3.95 3.64 10.81
C THR A 90 -4.56 2.28 11.11
N ALA A 91 -5.77 2.00 10.61
CA ALA A 91 -6.41 0.67 10.65
C ALA A 91 -6.37 -0.02 9.27
N ASP A 92 -5.40 0.36 8.42
CA ASP A 92 -5.15 -0.26 7.12
C ASP A 92 -4.62 -1.69 7.28
N THR A 93 -5.19 -2.62 6.51
CA THR A 93 -4.84 -4.04 6.53
C THR A 93 -3.74 -4.42 5.56
N GLU A 94 -3.13 -3.47 4.84
CA GLU A 94 -2.07 -3.68 3.85
C GLU A 94 -0.86 -2.77 4.06
N ILE A 95 -1.07 -1.51 4.44
CA ILE A 95 0.00 -0.53 4.69
C ILE A 95 0.19 -0.35 6.20
N ARG A 96 1.41 -0.62 6.70
CA ARG A 96 1.76 -0.49 8.12
C ARG A 96 2.21 0.92 8.46
N ILE A 97 2.06 1.30 9.74
CA ILE A 97 2.59 2.57 10.29
C ILE A 97 4.07 2.75 9.97
N ARG A 98 4.90 1.72 10.16
CA ARG A 98 6.33 1.79 9.85
C ARG A 98 6.63 2.10 8.38
N GLN A 99 5.79 1.60 7.45
CA GLN A 99 5.96 1.85 6.02
C GLN A 99 5.55 3.28 5.66
N ALA A 100 4.45 3.78 6.23
CA ALA A 100 4.04 5.17 6.05
C ALA A 100 5.10 6.16 6.59
N GLN A 101 5.69 5.86 7.75
CA GLN A 101 6.79 6.64 8.31
C GLN A 101 8.04 6.60 7.42
N GLU A 102 8.40 5.43 6.88
CA GLU A 102 9.52 5.28 5.94
C GLU A 102 9.30 6.10 4.66
N ILE A 103 8.08 6.10 4.11
CA ILE A 103 7.70 6.91 2.93
C ILE A 103 7.93 8.40 3.21
N VAL A 104 7.48 8.91 4.35
CA VAL A 104 7.61 10.33 4.72
C VAL A 104 9.07 10.70 4.97
N ALA A 105 9.80 9.85 5.69
CA ALA A 105 11.21 10.07 6.01
C ALA A 105 12.09 10.13 4.76
N ASN A 106 11.74 9.37 3.72
CA ASN A 106 12.45 9.37 2.44
C ASN A 106 11.95 10.43 1.45
N SER A 107 10.97 11.25 1.81
CA SER A 107 10.47 12.31 0.93
C SER A 107 11.58 13.26 0.50
N GLY A 108 11.70 13.47 -0.81
CA GLY A 108 12.60 14.46 -1.39
C GLY A 108 12.10 15.90 -1.27
N ALA A 109 10.88 16.10 -0.77
CA ALA A 109 10.22 17.39 -0.68
C ALA A 109 10.73 18.18 0.53
N ALA A 110 11.05 19.46 0.33
CA ALA A 110 11.38 20.36 1.43
C ALA A 110 10.17 20.64 2.34
N ASP A 111 8.97 20.47 1.80
CA ASP A 111 7.70 20.61 2.51
C ASP A 111 6.95 19.27 2.44
N SER A 112 7.07 18.49 3.52
CA SER A 112 6.47 17.18 3.67
C SER A 112 5.56 17.18 4.90
N THR A 113 4.31 16.76 4.75
CA THR A 113 3.34 16.64 5.84
C THR A 113 2.85 15.20 5.93
N TYR A 114 2.80 14.66 7.13
CA TYR A 114 2.24 13.35 7.43
C TYR A 114 1.04 13.49 8.34
N LEU A 115 -0.09 12.91 7.92
CA LEU A 115 -1.36 12.94 8.64
C LEU A 115 -1.83 11.51 8.87
N GLU A 116 -1.88 11.10 10.14
CA GLU A 116 -2.49 9.84 10.54
C GLU A 116 -4.00 10.00 10.73
N MET A 117 -4.76 9.11 10.11
CA MET A 117 -6.21 8.99 10.27
C MET A 117 -6.52 7.85 11.22
N LYS A 118 -6.64 8.18 12.50
CA LYS A 118 -6.74 7.21 13.58
C LYS A 118 -7.97 6.32 13.43
N GLY A 119 -7.76 5.01 13.29
CA GLY A 119 -8.83 4.02 13.16
C GLY A 119 -9.49 3.98 11.79
N ALA A 120 -9.03 4.78 10.82
CA ALA A 120 -9.57 4.74 9.47
C ALA A 120 -9.10 3.48 8.74
N PRO A 121 -9.99 2.78 8.00
CA PRO A 121 -9.63 1.63 7.18
C PRO A 121 -8.98 2.07 5.85
N HIS A 122 -8.47 1.10 5.08
CA HIS A 122 -7.76 1.31 3.80
C HIS A 122 -8.48 2.25 2.82
N TYR A 123 -9.81 2.15 2.68
CA TYR A 123 -10.62 2.98 1.78
C TYR A 123 -11.34 4.14 2.48
N LEU A 124 -10.93 4.44 3.73
CA LEU A 124 -11.41 5.55 4.54
C LEU A 124 -12.93 5.54 4.78
N GLU A 125 -13.60 4.38 4.78
CA GLU A 125 -15.01 4.27 5.16
C GLU A 125 -15.26 4.98 6.51
N GLY A 126 -16.29 5.83 6.55
CA GLY A 126 -16.60 6.65 7.73
C GLY A 126 -15.69 7.87 7.94
N HIS A 127 -14.57 7.98 7.22
CA HIS A 127 -13.55 9.01 7.44
C HIS A 127 -13.29 9.89 6.20
N ARG A 128 -13.93 9.61 5.06
CA ARG A 128 -13.69 10.33 3.77
C ARG A 128 -13.87 11.84 3.86
N VAL A 129 -14.87 12.31 4.60
CA VAL A 129 -15.15 13.76 4.73
C VAL A 129 -14.03 14.46 5.49
N GLU A 130 -13.57 13.87 6.59
CA GLU A 130 -12.43 14.36 7.37
C GLU A 130 -11.15 14.38 6.54
N ALA A 131 -10.87 13.29 5.82
CA ALA A 131 -9.72 13.17 4.93
C ALA A 131 -9.70 14.29 3.88
N LEU A 132 -10.83 14.50 3.20
CA LEU A 132 -10.95 15.52 2.15
C LEU A 132 -10.86 16.94 2.71
N ALA A 133 -11.40 17.19 3.91
CA ALA A 133 -11.26 18.48 4.57
C ALA A 133 -9.79 18.79 4.88
N ALA A 134 -9.04 17.81 5.40
CA ALA A 134 -7.61 17.97 5.68
C ALA A 134 -6.79 18.20 4.40
N VAL A 135 -7.09 17.48 3.31
CA VAL A 135 -6.47 17.70 2.00
C VAL A 135 -6.77 19.11 1.48
N ALA A 136 -8.03 19.55 1.53
CA ALA A 136 -8.42 20.88 1.07
C ALA A 136 -7.75 22.01 1.87
N GLU A 137 -7.68 21.86 3.19
CA GLU A 137 -6.96 22.81 4.07
C GLU A 137 -5.46 22.85 3.74
N TRP A 138 -4.84 21.68 3.56
CA TRP A 138 -3.42 21.58 3.24
C TRP A 138 -3.07 22.24 1.90
N ILE A 139 -3.93 22.05 0.88
CA ILE A 139 -3.80 22.70 -0.43
C ILE A 139 -3.97 24.22 -0.27
N GLY A 140 -5.02 24.67 0.43
CA GLY A 140 -5.33 26.10 0.58
C GLY A 140 -4.21 26.92 1.22
N LYS A 141 -3.41 26.33 2.11
CA LYS A 141 -2.23 26.98 2.72
C LYS A 141 -1.07 27.20 1.75
N ARG A 142 -0.98 26.42 0.68
CA ARG A 142 0.17 26.42 -0.27
C ARG A 142 -0.17 27.04 -1.61
N PHE A 143 -1.43 26.95 -2.01
CA PHE A 143 -1.97 27.46 -3.26
C PHE A 143 -3.16 28.37 -2.94
N PRO A 144 -2.91 29.54 -2.30
CA PRO A 144 -3.96 30.52 -2.05
C PRO A 144 -4.56 31.01 -3.37
N ARG A 145 -5.85 31.35 -3.34
CA ARG A 145 -6.58 31.89 -4.49
C ARG A 145 -6.21 33.34 -4.78
#